data_AF-A0A0R2PFR0-F1
#
_entry.id   AF-A0A0R2PFR0-F1
#
_cell.length_a   1.000
_cell.length_b   1.000
_cell.length_c   1.000
_cell.angle_alpha   90.00
_cell.angle_beta   90.00
_cell.angle_gamma   90.00
#
_symmetry.space_group_name_H-M   'P 1'
#
loop_
_entity.id
_entity.type
_entity.pdbx_description
1 polymer ?
#
loop_
_entity_poly.entity_id
_entity_poly.type
_entity_poly.pdbx_seq_one_letter_code
_entity_poly.pdbx_strand_id
1 'polypeptide(L)'
;MPMEANQGMSGMLGQYSGMASLAGISLPSESGSKAQEAIARIQSFEFFSNSFLPHIKLENLMAVKKWNQASNTLTYDASAFNSESGQWVRKVKPPTSTIPSSQEAYKKQYQAIMSVSEDKKTSFVTLSVEHKSPVIAQQWVEIMMDQIDQVMRDQDRQTALQSIAYLNSLAPTVNYEEISKALASLQQEQMKRLMMVEANENYIFKVLDSPIVPEMKVKPKRSLIVILGTMLGMMLSVLGVLVLHYTRTSSEHDEPGFR
;
A
#
# COMPACT_ATOMS: atom_id res chain seq x y z
N MET A 1 56.51 27.56 5.37
CA MET A 1 56.06 26.50 6.30
C MET A 1 54.53 26.54 6.41
N PRO A 2 53.86 25.39 6.54
CA PRO A 2 52.50 25.13 6.02
C PRO A 2 51.40 25.24 7.10
N MET A 3 50.12 25.18 6.67
CA MET A 3 49.14 24.25 7.24
C MET A 3 48.10 23.86 6.19
N GLU A 4 48.22 22.62 5.73
CA GLU A 4 47.13 21.86 5.14
C GLU A 4 46.14 21.48 6.24
N ALA A 5 44.86 21.73 6.01
CA ALA A 5 43.80 21.01 6.71
C ALA A 5 42.57 20.93 5.80
N ASN A 6 42.02 19.71 5.74
CA ASN A 6 40.64 19.38 5.42
C ASN A 6 40.25 18.89 4.01
N GLN A 7 41.12 18.13 3.34
CA GLN A 7 40.69 17.22 2.26
C GLN A 7 40.37 15.79 2.74
N GLY A 8 40.65 15.45 4.02
CA GLY A 8 40.39 14.11 4.57
C GLY A 8 38.95 13.84 5.05
N MET A 9 38.15 14.87 5.30
CA MET A 9 36.81 14.71 5.88
C MET A 9 35.72 14.37 4.84
N SER A 10 35.91 14.76 3.58
CA SER A 10 34.94 14.53 2.49
C SER A 10 34.89 13.05 2.06
N GLY A 11 36.05 12.38 1.99
CA GLY A 11 36.12 10.94 1.67
C GLY A 11 35.59 10.06 2.80
N MET A 12 35.73 10.52 4.05
CA MET A 12 35.26 9.81 5.24
C MET A 12 33.72 9.89 5.38
N LEU A 13 33.10 11.03 5.04
CA LEU A 13 31.63 11.15 4.97
C LEU A 13 31.01 10.26 3.88
N GLY A 14 31.67 10.10 2.73
CA GLY A 14 31.21 9.21 1.66
C GLY A 14 31.21 7.73 2.07
N GLN A 15 32.24 7.28 2.79
CA GLN A 15 32.35 5.90 3.28
C GLN A 15 31.35 5.59 4.42
N TYR A 16 31.06 6.56 5.30
CA TYR A 16 30.03 6.39 6.34
C TYR A 16 28.60 6.51 5.83
N SER A 17 28.37 7.30 4.77
CA SER A 17 27.08 7.36 4.05
C SER A 17 26.71 5.99 3.45
N GLY A 18 27.69 5.30 2.85
CA GLY A 18 27.53 3.94 2.32
C GLY A 18 27.41 2.83 3.37
N MET A 19 27.59 3.13 4.66
CA MET A 19 27.41 2.18 5.78
C MET A 19 26.11 2.46 6.55
N ALA A 20 25.69 3.73 6.65
CA ALA A 20 24.40 4.11 7.24
C ALA A 20 23.21 3.56 6.45
N SER A 21 23.31 3.53 5.11
CA SER A 21 22.33 2.89 4.23
C SER A 21 22.20 1.37 4.46
N LEU A 22 23.26 0.71 4.96
CA LEU A 22 23.28 -0.73 5.24
C LEU A 22 22.80 -1.08 6.64
N ALA A 23 22.81 -0.11 7.55
CA ALA A 23 22.27 -0.24 8.90
C ALA A 23 20.76 0.10 8.97
N GLY A 24 20.11 0.38 7.83
CA GLY A 24 18.70 0.75 7.77
C GLY A 24 18.39 2.16 8.28
N ILE A 25 19.41 2.99 8.49
CA ILE A 25 19.25 4.38 8.95
C ILE A 25 19.30 5.26 7.71
N SER A 26 18.13 5.55 7.15
CA SER A 26 17.95 6.45 6.01
C SER A 26 18.46 7.86 6.36
N LEU A 27 19.61 8.26 5.80
CA LEU A 27 19.93 9.67 5.67
C LEU A 27 18.91 10.31 4.72
N PRO A 28 18.40 11.52 5.01
CA PRO A 28 17.48 12.21 4.13
C PRO A 28 18.27 12.73 2.91
N SER A 29 18.43 11.90 1.88
CA SER A 29 18.85 12.30 0.54
C SER A 29 17.65 12.40 -0.38
N GLU A 30 17.61 13.40 -1.25
CA GLU A 30 16.52 13.72 -2.20
C GLU A 30 16.16 12.61 -3.22
N SER A 31 16.81 11.44 -3.18
CA SER A 31 16.42 10.24 -3.91
C SER A 31 15.51 9.36 -3.04
N GLY A 32 14.32 8.99 -3.54
CA GLY A 32 13.31 8.28 -2.77
C GLY A 32 13.87 7.05 -2.03
N SER A 33 13.50 6.91 -0.75
CA SER A 33 13.98 5.81 0.08
C SER A 33 13.48 4.46 -0.45
N LYS A 34 14.18 3.36 -0.15
CA LYS A 34 13.70 2.00 -0.48
C LYS A 34 12.31 1.72 0.08
N ALA A 35 11.98 2.31 1.23
CA ALA A 35 10.63 2.27 1.80
C ALA A 35 9.61 2.98 0.91
N GLN A 36 9.91 4.17 0.40
CA GLN A 36 9.02 4.91 -0.52
C GLN A 36 8.82 4.17 -1.84
N GLU A 37 9.88 3.58 -2.40
CA GLU A 37 9.79 2.73 -3.59
C GLU A 37 8.85 1.54 -3.33
N ALA A 38 9.03 0.84 -2.21
CA ALA A 38 8.20 -0.31 -1.86
C ALA A 38 6.73 0.08 -1.62
N ILE A 39 6.48 1.22 -0.97
CA ILE A 39 5.14 1.78 -0.78
C ILE A 39 4.47 2.06 -2.13
N ALA A 40 5.18 2.73 -3.04
CA ALA A 40 4.67 3.02 -4.38
C ALA A 40 4.40 1.74 -5.19
N ARG A 41 5.25 0.72 -5.05
CA ARG A 41 5.05 -0.59 -5.69
C ARG A 41 3.81 -1.30 -5.16
N ILE A 42 3.61 -1.39 -3.84
CA ILE A 42 2.39 -1.97 -3.24
C ILE A 42 1.13 -1.28 -3.78
N GLN A 43 1.19 0.04 -3.97
CA GLN A 43 0.09 0.83 -4.51
C GLN A 43 -0.10 0.69 -6.03
N SER A 44 0.81 0.06 -6.75
CA SER A 44 0.78 -0.02 -8.21
C SER A 44 -0.17 -1.12 -8.73
N PHE A 45 -0.64 -0.94 -9.97
CA PHE A 45 -1.41 -1.96 -10.67
C PHE A 45 -0.58 -3.22 -10.95
N GLU A 46 0.71 -3.06 -11.26
CA GLU A 46 1.60 -4.16 -11.62
C GLU A 46 1.82 -5.12 -10.46
N PHE A 47 2.07 -4.58 -9.26
CA PHE A 47 2.14 -5.40 -8.05
C PHE A 47 0.83 -6.12 -7.78
N PHE A 48 -0.29 -5.41 -7.89
CA PHE A 48 -1.60 -6.03 -7.74
C PHE A 48 -1.81 -7.18 -8.73
N SER A 49 -1.54 -6.98 -10.01
CA SER A 49 -1.85 -7.96 -11.05
C SER A 49 -0.90 -9.16 -11.05
N ASN A 50 0.39 -8.94 -10.80
CA ASN A 50 1.44 -9.94 -11.04
C ASN A 50 1.90 -10.60 -9.75
N SER A 51 1.80 -9.92 -8.61
CA SER A 51 2.35 -10.39 -7.33
C SER A 51 1.26 -10.70 -6.32
N PHE A 52 0.19 -9.91 -6.25
CA PHE A 52 -0.88 -10.13 -5.26
C PHE A 52 -2.01 -11.02 -5.78
N LEU A 53 -2.61 -10.67 -6.92
CA LEU A 53 -3.80 -11.34 -7.46
C LEU A 53 -3.62 -12.85 -7.69
N PRO A 54 -2.45 -13.37 -8.14
CA PRO A 54 -2.25 -14.81 -8.30
C PRO A 54 -2.34 -15.62 -7.00
N HIS A 55 -2.14 -14.97 -5.85
CA HIS A 55 -2.14 -15.61 -4.53
C HIS A 55 -3.49 -15.53 -3.82
N ILE A 56 -4.50 -14.93 -4.45
CA ILE A 56 -5.84 -14.78 -3.87
C ILE A 56 -6.93 -15.28 -4.81
N LYS A 57 -8.10 -15.58 -4.23
CA LYS A 57 -9.30 -15.90 -5.01
C LYS A 57 -10.02 -14.61 -5.41
N LEU A 58 -10.28 -14.42 -6.70
CA LEU A 58 -10.91 -13.20 -7.22
C LEU A 58 -12.33 -12.99 -6.64
N GLU A 59 -13.06 -14.07 -6.39
CA GLU A 59 -14.38 -14.03 -5.75
C GLU A 59 -14.33 -13.50 -4.31
N ASN A 60 -13.23 -13.75 -3.58
CA ASN A 60 -13.01 -13.19 -2.24
C ASN A 60 -12.78 -11.67 -2.29
N LEU A 61 -12.29 -11.16 -3.40
CA LEU A 61 -12.11 -9.73 -3.61
C LEU A 61 -13.39 -9.06 -4.10
N MET A 62 -14.05 -9.64 -5.10
CA MET A 62 -15.05 -8.94 -5.90
C MET A 62 -16.50 -9.34 -5.62
N ALA A 63 -16.76 -10.48 -4.98
CA ALA A 63 -18.11 -11.01 -4.85
C ALA A 63 -18.56 -11.18 -3.38
N VAL A 64 -17.75 -10.81 -2.39
CA VAL A 64 -18.09 -11.04 -0.98
C VAL A 64 -19.21 -10.11 -0.51
N LYS A 65 -20.31 -10.70 -0.04
CA LYS A 65 -21.44 -9.99 0.56
C LYS A 65 -21.36 -9.95 2.08
N LYS A 66 -21.08 -11.10 2.71
CA LYS A 66 -21.05 -11.25 4.17
C LYS A 66 -20.03 -12.30 4.61
N TRP A 67 -19.55 -12.18 5.83
CA TRP A 67 -18.77 -13.20 6.52
C TRP A 67 -19.56 -13.71 7.73
N ASN A 68 -19.53 -15.03 7.94
CA ASN A 68 -20.09 -15.70 9.10
C ASN A 68 -18.97 -16.06 10.08
N GLN A 69 -19.01 -15.46 11.27
CA GLN A 69 -18.01 -15.65 12.31
C GLN A 69 -18.02 -17.07 12.91
N ALA A 70 -19.19 -17.69 13.05
CA ALA A 70 -19.31 -18.99 13.70
C ALA A 70 -18.71 -20.12 12.86
N SER A 71 -18.86 -20.05 11.54
CA SER A 71 -18.35 -21.04 10.59
C SER A 71 -17.07 -20.63 9.88
N ASN A 72 -16.61 -19.38 10.08
CA ASN A 72 -15.54 -18.75 9.32
C ASN A 72 -15.73 -18.87 7.78
N THR A 73 -16.96 -18.72 7.31
CA THR A 73 -17.29 -18.84 5.87
C THR A 73 -17.73 -17.51 5.27
N LEU A 74 -17.47 -17.35 3.96
CA LEU A 74 -17.95 -16.23 3.17
C LEU A 74 -19.27 -16.58 2.49
N THR A 75 -20.16 -15.59 2.41
CA THR A 75 -21.33 -15.62 1.55
C THR A 75 -21.11 -14.62 0.42
N TYR A 76 -21.21 -15.11 -0.81
CA TYR A 76 -21.05 -14.29 -2.01
C TYR A 76 -22.38 -13.67 -2.47
N ASP A 77 -22.30 -12.60 -3.23
CA ASP A 77 -23.45 -12.05 -3.94
C ASP A 77 -23.82 -12.98 -5.09
N ALA A 78 -24.97 -13.64 -4.98
CA ALA A 78 -25.49 -14.57 -5.98
C ALA A 78 -25.76 -13.91 -7.35
N SER A 79 -25.88 -12.59 -7.41
CA SER A 79 -25.98 -11.85 -8.68
C SER A 79 -24.62 -11.69 -9.38
N ALA A 80 -23.51 -11.87 -8.65
CA ALA A 80 -22.16 -11.75 -9.15
C ALA A 80 -21.48 -13.10 -9.36
N PHE A 81 -21.57 -14.00 -8.37
CA PHE A 81 -20.87 -15.27 -8.33
C PHE A 81 -21.74 -16.37 -7.74
N ASN A 82 -21.83 -17.50 -8.44
CA ASN A 82 -22.49 -18.70 -7.95
C ASN A 82 -21.47 -19.58 -7.21
N SER A 83 -21.65 -19.72 -5.90
CA SER A 83 -20.76 -20.49 -5.02
C SER A 83 -20.84 -22.00 -5.22
N GLU A 84 -21.95 -22.53 -5.72
CA GLU A 84 -22.13 -23.96 -5.96
C GLU A 84 -21.43 -24.40 -7.24
N SER A 85 -21.56 -23.61 -8.31
CA SER A 85 -20.91 -23.92 -9.60
C SER A 85 -19.50 -23.33 -9.73
N GLY A 86 -19.11 -22.40 -8.86
CA GLY A 86 -17.83 -21.69 -8.94
C GLY A 86 -17.73 -20.72 -10.12
N GLN A 87 -18.86 -20.23 -10.64
CA GLN A 87 -18.92 -19.42 -11.87
C GLN A 87 -19.40 -18.00 -11.63
N TRP A 88 -18.85 -17.07 -12.41
CA TRP A 88 -19.31 -15.70 -12.49
C TRP A 88 -20.60 -15.61 -13.31
N VAL A 89 -21.67 -15.08 -12.71
CA VAL A 89 -23.02 -15.00 -13.30
C VAL A 89 -23.50 -13.56 -13.52
N ARG A 90 -22.62 -12.58 -13.31
CA ARG A 90 -22.95 -11.16 -13.46
C ARG A 90 -23.36 -10.80 -14.88
N LYS A 91 -24.42 -9.98 -14.98
CA LYS A 91 -24.86 -9.37 -16.25
C LYS A 91 -24.00 -8.15 -16.54
N VAL A 92 -23.24 -8.20 -17.63
CA VAL A 92 -22.29 -7.16 -18.02
C VAL A 92 -22.59 -6.62 -19.42
N LYS A 93 -22.20 -5.38 -19.68
CA LYS A 93 -22.25 -4.76 -21.02
C LYS A 93 -20.82 -4.62 -21.56
N PRO A 94 -20.58 -4.82 -22.87
CA PRO A 94 -19.28 -4.53 -23.47
C PRO A 94 -18.82 -3.10 -23.12
N PRO A 95 -17.52 -2.89 -22.82
CA PRO A 95 -16.39 -3.81 -22.95
C PRO A 95 -16.13 -4.72 -21.73
N THR A 96 -17.02 -4.75 -20.72
CA THR A 96 -16.81 -5.55 -19.50
C THR A 96 -17.17 -7.03 -19.71
N SER A 97 -16.36 -7.93 -19.16
CA SER A 97 -16.51 -9.40 -19.28
C SER A 97 -17.25 -10.00 -18.08
N THR A 98 -17.80 -11.21 -18.19
CA THR A 98 -18.48 -11.88 -17.06
C THR A 98 -17.53 -12.14 -15.90
N ILE A 99 -16.29 -12.52 -16.18
CA ILE A 99 -15.21 -12.58 -15.18
C ILE A 99 -14.62 -11.16 -15.02
N PRO A 100 -14.49 -10.62 -13.80
CA PRO A 100 -13.82 -9.34 -13.57
C PRO A 100 -12.38 -9.36 -14.06
N SER A 101 -12.00 -8.33 -14.83
CA SER A 101 -10.61 -8.16 -15.24
C SER A 101 -9.76 -7.67 -14.06
N SER A 102 -8.45 -7.88 -14.12
CA SER A 102 -7.52 -7.36 -13.11
C SER A 102 -7.63 -5.84 -12.98
N GLN A 103 -7.82 -5.11 -14.08
CA GLN A 103 -7.99 -3.65 -14.03
C GLN A 103 -9.28 -3.24 -13.31
N GLU A 104 -10.37 -3.98 -13.52
CA GLU A 104 -11.63 -3.73 -12.82
C GLU A 104 -11.47 -3.99 -11.33
N ALA A 105 -10.87 -5.12 -10.96
CA ALA A 105 -10.65 -5.50 -9.58
C ALA A 105 -9.73 -4.51 -8.84
N TYR A 106 -8.67 -4.05 -9.51
CA TYR A 106 -7.76 -3.05 -8.99
C TYR A 106 -8.48 -1.73 -8.68
N LYS A 107 -9.19 -1.16 -9.67
CA LYS A 107 -9.84 0.15 -9.55
C LYS A 107 -11.01 0.15 -8.59
N LYS A 108 -11.85 -0.90 -8.60
CA LYS A 108 -13.07 -0.93 -7.80
C LYS A 108 -12.84 -1.36 -6.37
N GLN A 109 -11.88 -2.27 -6.14
CA GLN A 109 -11.74 -2.92 -4.85
C GLN A 109 -10.36 -2.71 -4.23
N TYR A 110 -9.28 -3.09 -4.91
CA TYR A 110 -7.93 -3.08 -4.31
C TYR A 110 -7.54 -1.71 -3.74
N GLN A 111 -7.71 -0.65 -4.55
CA GLN A 111 -7.39 0.73 -4.14
C GLN A 111 -8.26 1.24 -2.97
N ALA A 112 -9.45 0.67 -2.77
CA ALA A 112 -10.38 1.10 -1.72
C ALA A 112 -10.12 0.40 -0.38
N ILE A 113 -9.56 -0.82 -0.41
CA ILE A 113 -9.38 -1.64 0.79
C ILE A 113 -7.96 -1.64 1.34
N MET A 114 -6.96 -1.43 0.48
CA MET A 114 -5.56 -1.46 0.87
C MET A 114 -5.12 -0.04 1.19
N SER A 115 -4.44 0.12 2.33
CA SER A 115 -3.81 1.36 2.73
C SER A 115 -2.39 1.07 3.20
N VAL A 116 -1.44 1.83 2.70
CA VAL A 116 -0.06 1.81 3.15
C VAL A 116 0.40 3.26 3.37
N SER A 117 1.00 3.52 4.53
CA SER A 117 1.48 4.85 4.91
C SER A 117 2.76 4.77 5.72
N GLU A 118 3.60 5.79 5.57
CA GLU A 118 4.83 5.97 6.36
C GLU A 118 4.65 7.14 7.32
N ASP A 119 4.93 6.92 8.60
CA ASP A 119 5.10 8.01 9.55
C ASP A 119 6.50 8.62 9.34
N LYS A 120 6.55 9.82 8.78
CA LYS A 120 7.81 10.53 8.47
C LYS A 120 8.67 10.85 9.71
N LYS A 121 8.11 10.81 10.92
CA LYS A 121 8.87 11.07 12.16
C LYS A 121 9.55 9.81 12.69
N THR A 122 8.89 8.67 12.56
CA THR A 122 9.37 7.38 13.10
C THR A 122 9.91 6.44 12.01
N SER A 123 9.68 6.77 10.74
CA SER A 123 9.91 5.92 9.55
C SER A 123 9.20 4.57 9.63
N PHE A 124 8.17 4.44 10.48
CA PHE A 124 7.36 3.24 10.55
C PHE A 124 6.34 3.21 9.43
N VAL A 125 6.26 2.07 8.76
CA VAL A 125 5.29 1.81 7.71
C VAL A 125 4.14 0.99 8.28
N THR A 126 2.92 1.47 8.06
CA THR A 126 1.69 0.74 8.41
C THR A 126 1.04 0.26 7.14
N LEU A 127 0.89 -1.06 7.00
CA LEU A 127 0.11 -1.71 5.95
C LEU A 127 -1.21 -2.21 6.55
N SER A 128 -2.32 -1.95 5.86
CA SER A 128 -3.64 -2.31 6.33
C SER A 128 -4.55 -2.73 5.17
N VAL A 129 -5.38 -3.73 5.43
CA VAL A 129 -6.32 -4.28 4.45
C VAL A 129 -7.70 -4.38 5.09
N GLU A 130 -8.69 -3.77 4.47
CA GLU A 130 -10.09 -3.86 4.88
C GLU A 130 -10.80 -5.01 4.16
N HIS A 131 -11.29 -5.99 4.91
CA HIS A 131 -12.10 -7.07 4.34
C HIS A 131 -13.23 -7.49 5.28
N LYS A 132 -14.29 -8.13 4.74
CA LYS A 132 -15.44 -8.59 5.54
C LYS A 132 -15.07 -9.70 6.52
N SER A 133 -14.16 -10.58 6.11
CA SER A 133 -13.55 -11.60 6.95
C SER A 133 -12.22 -11.09 7.51
N PRO A 134 -12.03 -11.07 8.84
CA PRO A 134 -10.79 -10.65 9.48
C PRO A 134 -9.62 -11.61 9.19
N VAL A 135 -9.91 -12.90 8.97
CA VAL A 135 -8.90 -13.92 8.62
C VAL A 135 -8.33 -13.67 7.23
N ILE A 136 -9.20 -13.32 6.26
CA ILE A 136 -8.74 -12.99 4.90
C ILE A 136 -7.99 -11.66 4.88
N ALA A 137 -8.39 -10.68 5.70
CA ALA A 137 -7.64 -9.43 5.83
C ALA A 137 -6.20 -9.70 6.29
N GLN A 138 -6.03 -10.51 7.34
CA GLN A 138 -4.72 -10.91 7.85
C GLN A 138 -3.89 -11.61 6.76
N GLN A 139 -4.45 -12.65 6.13
CA GLN A 139 -3.78 -13.40 5.06
C GLN A 139 -3.34 -12.48 3.91
N TRP A 140 -4.15 -11.50 3.54
CA TRP A 140 -3.80 -10.57 2.47
C TRP A 140 -2.66 -9.64 2.86
N VAL A 141 -2.58 -9.20 4.11
CA VAL A 141 -1.42 -8.44 4.60
C VAL A 141 -0.16 -9.31 4.55
N GLU A 142 -0.23 -10.56 5.02
CA GLU A 142 0.89 -11.50 4.97
C GLU A 142 1.37 -11.74 3.54
N ILE A 143 0.45 -12.02 2.61
CA ILE A 143 0.76 -12.18 1.18
C ILE A 143 1.41 -10.92 0.62
N MET A 144 0.83 -9.73 0.86
CA MET A 144 1.42 -8.49 0.35
C MET A 144 2.84 -8.27 0.88
N MET A 145 3.08 -8.59 2.15
CA MET A 145 4.35 -8.39 2.83
C MET A 145 5.44 -9.35 2.30
N ASP A 146 5.12 -10.62 2.10
CA ASP A 146 6.02 -11.58 1.46
C ASP A 146 6.31 -11.19 0.00
N GLN A 147 5.26 -10.84 -0.74
CA GLN A 147 5.37 -10.55 -2.16
C GLN A 147 6.14 -9.25 -2.45
N ILE A 148 5.97 -8.20 -1.64
CA ILE A 148 6.77 -6.97 -1.83
C ILE A 148 8.25 -7.21 -1.56
N ASP A 149 8.56 -8.05 -0.56
CA ASP A 149 9.93 -8.37 -0.21
C ASP A 149 10.59 -9.21 -1.31
N GLN A 150 9.87 -10.20 -1.86
CA GLN A 150 10.30 -10.98 -3.03
C GLN A 150 10.54 -10.08 -4.26
N VAL A 151 9.57 -9.25 -4.65
CA VAL A 151 9.70 -8.36 -5.82
C VAL A 151 10.91 -7.45 -5.71
N MET A 152 11.12 -6.85 -4.54
CA MET A 152 12.22 -5.92 -4.31
C MET A 152 13.58 -6.64 -4.29
N ARG A 153 13.66 -7.82 -3.66
CA ARG A 153 14.85 -8.67 -3.69
C ARG A 153 15.21 -9.10 -5.09
N ASP A 154 14.25 -9.63 -5.84
CA ASP A 154 14.49 -10.18 -7.17
C ASP A 154 14.98 -9.10 -8.13
N GLN A 155 14.39 -7.91 -8.04
CA GLN A 155 14.82 -6.74 -8.80
C GLN A 155 16.27 -6.34 -8.47
N ASP A 156 16.59 -6.21 -7.17
CA ASP A 156 17.94 -5.80 -6.75
C ASP A 156 19.00 -6.88 -7.04
N ARG A 157 18.64 -8.16 -6.90
CA ARG A 157 19.45 -9.32 -7.32
C ARG A 157 19.76 -9.23 -8.80
N GLN A 158 18.73 -9.08 -9.64
CA GLN A 158 18.89 -9.03 -11.09
C GLN A 158 19.76 -7.85 -11.51
N THR A 159 19.55 -6.67 -10.93
CA THR A 159 20.37 -5.48 -11.20
C THR A 159 21.83 -5.69 -10.81
N ALA A 160 22.10 -6.30 -9.64
CA ALA A 160 23.47 -6.59 -9.20
C ALA A 160 24.15 -7.62 -10.13
N LEU A 161 23.46 -8.70 -10.50
CA LEU A 161 23.98 -9.72 -11.42
C LEU A 161 24.30 -9.15 -12.81
N GLN A 162 23.40 -8.33 -13.36
CA GLN A 162 23.61 -7.65 -14.64
C GLN A 162 24.83 -6.71 -14.59
N SER A 163 24.98 -5.98 -13.48
CA SER A 163 26.11 -5.07 -13.28
C SER A 163 27.43 -5.83 -13.16
N ILE A 164 27.46 -6.94 -12.41
CA ILE A 164 28.64 -7.83 -12.32
C ILE A 164 28.99 -8.42 -13.69
N ALA A 165 28.00 -8.89 -14.45
CA ALA A 165 28.21 -9.42 -15.79
C ALA A 165 28.81 -8.36 -16.73
N TYR A 166 28.31 -7.12 -16.67
CA TYR A 166 28.84 -6.01 -17.44
C TYR A 166 30.29 -5.66 -17.05
N LEU A 167 30.59 -5.54 -15.76
CA LEU A 167 31.95 -5.24 -15.27
C LEU A 167 32.94 -6.35 -15.66
N ASN A 168 32.55 -7.62 -15.56
CA ASN A 168 33.37 -8.76 -16.00
C ASN A 168 33.66 -8.72 -17.51
N SER A 169 32.72 -8.21 -18.32
CA SER A 169 32.92 -8.07 -19.77
C SER A 169 33.93 -6.97 -20.13
N LEU A 170 34.07 -5.94 -19.29
CA LEU A 170 35.01 -4.83 -19.47
C LEU A 170 36.40 -5.16 -18.95
N ALA A 171 36.52 -5.96 -17.89
CA ALA A 171 37.78 -6.34 -17.26
C ALA A 171 38.91 -6.74 -18.25
N PRO A 172 38.68 -7.59 -19.29
CA PRO A 172 39.73 -7.98 -20.23
C PRO A 172 40.13 -6.89 -21.23
N THR A 173 39.35 -5.82 -21.37
CA THR A 173 39.62 -4.71 -22.31
C THR A 173 40.45 -3.59 -21.69
N VAL A 174 40.70 -3.64 -20.38
CA VAL A 174 41.38 -2.59 -19.63
C VAL A 174 42.84 -2.96 -19.39
N ASN A 175 43.75 -2.15 -19.93
CA ASN A 175 45.20 -2.36 -19.79
C ASN A 175 45.86 -1.46 -18.73
N TYR A 176 45.13 -0.47 -18.20
CA TYR A 176 45.65 0.48 -17.21
C TYR A 176 45.34 0.01 -15.80
N GLU A 177 46.37 -0.09 -14.95
CA GLU A 177 46.25 -0.62 -13.59
C GLU A 177 45.26 0.16 -12.71
N GLU A 178 45.25 1.49 -12.83
CA GLU A 178 44.32 2.35 -12.07
C GLU A 178 42.85 2.08 -12.42
N ILE A 179 42.54 1.88 -13.71
CA ILE A 179 41.18 1.59 -14.16
C ILE A 179 40.78 0.17 -13.73
N SER A 180 41.70 -0.78 -13.79
CA SER A 180 41.48 -2.15 -13.30
C SER A 180 41.14 -2.16 -11.81
N LYS A 181 41.87 -1.40 -11.00
CA LYS A 181 41.58 -1.22 -9.56
C LYS A 181 40.20 -0.61 -9.33
N ALA A 182 39.83 0.43 -10.08
CA ALA A 182 38.51 1.04 -9.98
C ALA A 182 37.39 0.04 -10.34
N LEU A 183 37.57 -0.74 -11.41
CA LEU A 183 36.61 -1.76 -11.85
C LEU A 183 36.44 -2.88 -10.81
N ALA A 184 37.54 -3.35 -10.22
CA ALA A 184 37.50 -4.33 -9.13
C ALA A 184 36.75 -3.79 -7.90
N SER A 185 36.94 -2.51 -7.56
CA SER A 185 36.19 -1.85 -6.48
C SER A 185 34.68 -1.81 -6.76
N LEU A 186 34.27 -1.47 -7.98
CA LEU A 186 32.86 -1.49 -8.37
C LEU A 186 32.28 -2.91 -8.33
N GLN A 187 33.04 -3.91 -8.77
CA GLN A 187 32.62 -5.31 -8.73
C GLN A 187 32.43 -5.78 -7.29
N GLN A 188 33.36 -5.44 -6.38
CA GLN A 188 33.24 -5.72 -4.95
C GLN A 188 31.98 -5.08 -4.34
N GLU A 189 31.65 -3.85 -4.74
CA GLU A 189 30.43 -3.17 -4.30
C GLU A 189 29.16 -3.93 -4.75
N GLN A 190 29.09 -4.35 -6.02
CA GLN A 190 27.96 -5.12 -6.52
C GLN A 190 27.84 -6.51 -5.88
N MET A 191 28.96 -7.19 -5.63
CA MET A 191 28.99 -8.46 -4.91
C MET A 191 28.52 -8.31 -3.47
N LYS A 192 28.92 -7.23 -2.78
CA LYS A 192 28.41 -6.91 -1.45
C LYS A 192 26.90 -6.67 -1.47
N ARG A 193 26.38 -5.95 -2.47
CA ARG A 193 24.93 -5.76 -2.66
C ARG A 193 24.21 -7.08 -2.87
N LEU A 194 24.70 -7.93 -3.77
CA LEU A 194 24.15 -9.25 -4.01
C LEU A 194 24.13 -10.09 -2.73
N MET A 195 25.24 -10.12 -1.99
CA MET A 195 25.33 -10.83 -0.71
C MET A 195 24.26 -10.35 0.30
N MET A 196 24.00 -9.05 0.38
CA MET A 196 22.98 -8.50 1.28
C MET A 196 21.54 -8.86 0.85
N VAL A 197 21.29 -8.98 -0.45
CA VAL A 197 19.98 -9.41 -0.97
C VAL A 197 19.74 -10.89 -0.66
N GLU A 198 20.77 -11.74 -0.80
CA GLU A 198 20.64 -13.19 -0.60
C GLU A 198 20.65 -13.62 0.87
N ALA A 199 21.35 -12.89 1.74
CA ALA A 199 21.51 -13.26 3.15
C ALA A 199 20.33 -12.83 4.04
N ASN A 200 19.48 -11.90 3.60
CA ASN A 200 18.43 -11.31 4.43
C ASN A 200 17.04 -11.84 4.06
N GLU A 201 16.42 -12.56 5.00
CA GLU A 201 15.03 -13.03 4.87
C GLU A 201 14.00 -11.89 4.90
N ASN A 202 14.30 -10.78 5.58
CA ASN A 202 13.49 -9.56 5.59
C ASN A 202 14.30 -8.43 4.95
N TYR A 203 14.17 -8.25 3.64
CA TYR A 203 15.07 -7.38 2.87
C TYR A 203 14.68 -5.90 2.95
N ILE A 204 13.38 -5.60 2.85
CA ILE A 204 12.88 -4.21 2.81
C ILE A 204 12.31 -3.74 4.14
N PHE A 205 11.48 -4.57 4.78
CA PHE A 205 10.80 -4.22 6.02
C PHE A 205 11.09 -5.24 7.10
N LYS A 206 11.52 -4.76 8.28
CA LYS A 206 11.55 -5.58 9.47
C LYS A 206 10.18 -5.53 10.13
N VAL A 207 9.54 -6.70 10.25
CA VAL A 207 8.24 -6.83 10.92
C VAL A 207 8.40 -6.46 12.40
N LEU A 208 7.77 -5.36 12.80
CA LEU A 208 7.66 -4.96 14.20
C LEU A 208 6.44 -5.58 14.87
N ASP A 209 5.32 -5.60 14.14
CA ASP A 209 4.06 -6.19 14.57
C ASP A 209 3.53 -7.10 13.46
N SER A 210 3.26 -8.35 13.82
CA SER A 210 2.78 -9.35 12.85
C SER A 210 1.31 -9.11 12.53
N PRO A 211 0.84 -9.43 11.32
CA PRO A 211 -0.58 -9.33 10.99
C PRO A 211 -1.38 -10.24 11.92
N ILE A 212 -2.32 -9.68 12.68
CA ILE A 212 -3.23 -10.41 13.56
C ILE A 212 -4.66 -10.36 13.02
N VAL A 213 -5.46 -11.37 13.37
CA VAL A 213 -6.91 -11.37 13.10
C VAL A 213 -7.58 -10.35 14.02
N PRO A 214 -8.22 -9.28 13.49
CA PRO A 214 -8.86 -8.29 14.37
C PRO A 214 -10.07 -8.84 15.11
N GLU A 215 -10.13 -8.64 16.43
CA GLU A 215 -11.30 -9.00 17.24
C GLU A 215 -12.47 -8.02 17.06
N MET A 216 -12.16 -6.75 16.85
CA MET A 216 -13.14 -5.68 16.73
C MET A 216 -13.27 -5.18 15.29
N LYS A 217 -14.51 -4.89 14.89
CA LYS A 217 -14.82 -4.33 13.57
C LYS A 217 -14.42 -2.85 13.51
N VAL A 218 -13.70 -2.47 12.45
CA VAL A 218 -13.25 -1.08 12.23
C VAL A 218 -14.38 -0.17 11.73
N LYS A 219 -15.32 -0.69 10.90
CA LYS A 219 -16.42 0.08 10.29
C LYS A 219 -17.72 -0.73 10.21
N PRO A 220 -18.90 -0.06 10.25
CA PRO A 220 -19.11 1.36 10.51
C PRO A 220 -19.04 1.71 12.00
N LYS A 221 -18.55 2.91 12.34
CA LYS A 221 -18.57 3.43 13.71
C LYS A 221 -19.99 3.87 14.06
N ARG A 222 -20.76 3.00 14.72
CA ARG A 222 -22.17 3.24 15.07
C ARG A 222 -22.35 4.52 15.89
N SER A 223 -21.43 4.80 16.81
CA SER A 223 -21.43 6.03 17.60
C SER A 223 -21.41 7.29 16.73
N LEU A 224 -20.56 7.31 15.70
CA LEU A 224 -20.46 8.45 14.78
C LEU A 224 -21.77 8.66 14.00
N ILE A 225 -22.41 7.58 13.56
CA ILE A 225 -23.70 7.64 12.85
C ILE A 225 -24.78 8.23 13.76
N VAL A 226 -24.85 7.78 15.02
CA VAL A 226 -25.81 8.31 15.99
C VAL A 226 -25.59 9.79 16.24
N ILE A 227 -24.33 10.22 16.47
CA ILE A 227 -24.00 11.63 16.70
C ILE A 227 -24.41 12.49 15.50
N LEU A 228 -24.02 12.11 14.29
CA LEU A 228 -24.39 12.85 13.07
C LEU A 228 -25.91 12.86 12.83
N GLY A 229 -26.59 11.74 13.08
CA GLY A 229 -28.04 11.63 12.96
C GLY A 229 -28.77 12.55 13.93
N THR A 230 -28.34 12.62 15.19
CA THR A 230 -28.92 13.53 16.20
C THR A 230 -28.70 14.99 15.84
N MET A 231 -27.49 15.35 15.38
CA MET A 231 -27.16 16.73 15.00
C MET A 231 -27.96 17.19 13.78
N LEU A 232 -28.10 16.34 12.75
CA LEU A 232 -28.93 16.63 11.58
C LEU A 232 -30.42 16.70 11.93
N GLY A 233 -30.91 15.78 12.78
CA GLY A 233 -32.30 15.78 13.25
C GLY A 233 -32.65 17.06 14.02
N MET A 234 -31.76 17.53 14.90
CA MET A 234 -31.93 18.78 15.63
C MET A 234 -31.99 19.99 14.66
N MET A 235 -31.07 20.05 13.68
CA MET A 235 -31.04 21.15 12.70
C MET A 235 -32.32 21.19 11.86
N LEU A 236 -32.79 20.04 11.36
CA LEU A 236 -34.03 19.94 10.59
C LEU A 236 -35.25 20.28 11.44
N SER A 237 -35.27 19.89 12.72
CA SER A 237 -36.35 20.24 13.64
C SER A 237 -36.46 21.76 13.83
N VAL A 238 -35.34 22.46 14.04
CA VAL A 238 -35.33 23.92 14.21
C VAL A 238 -35.81 24.61 12.93
N LEU A 239 -35.31 24.20 11.76
CA LEU A 239 -35.75 24.74 10.47
C LEU A 239 -37.24 24.50 10.23
N GLY A 240 -37.74 23.30 10.53
CA GLY A 240 -39.15 22.96 10.40
C GLY A 240 -40.04 23.85 11.26
N VAL A 241 -39.65 24.09 12.52
CA VAL A 241 -40.37 25.00 13.42
C VAL A 241 -40.38 26.43 12.89
N LEU A 242 -39.26 26.94 12.37
CA LEU A 242 -39.18 28.30 11.81
C LEU A 242 -40.06 28.49 10.58
N VAL A 243 -40.08 27.51 9.65
CA VAL A 243 -40.96 27.55 8.47
C VAL A 243 -42.44 27.51 8.87
N LEU A 244 -42.78 26.64 9.83
CA LEU A 244 -44.15 26.53 10.32
C LEU A 244 -44.61 27.82 11.06
N HIS A 245 -43.69 28.45 11.79
CA HIS A 245 -43.95 29.73 12.44
C HIS A 245 -44.17 30.84 11.40
N TYR A 246 -43.27 30.97 10.42
CA TYR A 246 -43.38 32.00 9.39
C TYR A 246 -44.66 31.88 8.56
N THR A 247 -45.03 30.66 8.15
CA THR A 247 -46.28 30.40 7.40
C THR A 247 -47.55 30.69 8.21
N ARG A 248 -47.55 30.45 9.53
CA ARG A 248 -48.67 30.83 10.41
C ARG A 248 -48.78 32.33 10.66
N THR A 249 -47.66 33.02 10.85
CA THR A 249 -47.66 34.49 11.03
C THR A 249 -48.12 35.22 9.77
N SER A 250 -47.77 34.74 8.57
CA SER A 250 -48.25 35.34 7.32
C SER A 250 -49.77 35.20 7.12
N SER A 251 -50.42 34.16 7.66
CA SER A 251 -51.88 34.00 7.57
C SER A 251 -52.69 34.90 8.52
N GLU A 252 -52.04 35.57 9.48
CA GLU A 252 -52.70 36.41 10.48
C GLU A 252 -52.71 37.91 10.09
N HIS A 253 -52.05 38.27 8.98
CA HIS A 253 -51.98 39.66 8.47
C HIS A 253 -52.96 39.96 7.31
N ASP A 254 -53.80 39.00 6.92
CA ASP A 254 -54.85 39.14 5.89
C ASP A 254 -56.26 39.25 6.52
N GLU A 255 -56.44 39.99 7.63
CA GLU A 255 -57.77 40.51 8.01
C GLU A 255 -57.97 41.89 7.36
N PRO A 256 -58.96 42.07 6.45
CA PRO A 256 -59.28 43.38 5.91
C PRO A 256 -59.97 44.20 6.99
N GLY A 257 -59.34 45.29 7.40
CA GLY A 257 -59.97 46.32 8.23
C GLY A 257 -61.25 46.83 7.56
N PHE A 258 -62.40 46.40 8.06
CA PHE A 258 -63.69 46.99 7.75
C PHE A 258 -64.02 48.01 8.83
N ARG A 259 -63.72 49.29 8.56
CA ARG A 259 -64.50 50.50 8.87
C ARG A 259 -63.72 51.77 8.57
#